data_AF-A0A2P4S511-F1
#
_entry.id   AF-A0A2P4S511-F1
#
_cell.length_a   1.000
_cell.length_b   1.000
_cell.length_c   1.000
_cell.angle_alpha   90.00
_cell.angle_beta   90.00
_cell.angle_gamma   90.00
#
_symmetry.space_group_name_H-M   'P 1'
#
loop_
_entity.id
_entity.type
_entity.pdbx_description
1 polymer ?
#
loop_
_entity_poly.entity_id
_entity_poly.type
_entity_poly.pdbx_seq_one_letter_code
_entity_poly.pdbx_strand_id
1 'polypeptide(L)'
;MREEAEQKRLKTVLELQFILDKLGDDEVRSDLKQGSNGVPVLTEEELTMLDEFYKLVYPERDMTMRLNEQYEQASVHLWDLLEGKEKPVCGTT
;
A
#
# COMPACT_ATOMS: atom_id res chain seq x y z
N MET A 1 12.91 -22.04 7.73
CA MET A 1 13.44 -20.93 6.91
C MET A 1 12.41 -20.41 5.90
N ARG A 2 11.84 -21.24 5.01
CA ARG A 2 10.78 -20.79 4.08
C ARG A 2 9.49 -20.33 4.79
N GLU A 3 8.94 -21.15 5.69
CA GLU A 3 7.72 -20.81 6.42
C GLU A 3 7.87 -19.53 7.26
N GLU A 4 9.01 -19.33 7.91
CA GLU A 4 9.30 -18.11 8.66
C GLU A 4 9.35 -16.87 7.75
N ALA A 5 9.91 -17.00 6.54
CA ALA A 5 9.92 -15.92 5.56
C ALA A 5 8.50 -15.60 5.06
N GLU A 6 7.66 -16.61 4.83
CA GLU A 6 6.26 -16.43 4.46
C GLU A 6 5.45 -15.76 5.60
N GLN A 7 5.69 -16.14 6.85
CA GLN A 7 5.09 -15.48 8.02
C GLN A 7 5.52 -14.02 8.15
N LYS A 8 6.80 -13.70 7.91
CA LYS A 8 7.28 -12.31 7.90
C LYS A 8 6.65 -11.49 6.79
N ARG A 9 6.50 -12.05 5.59
CA ARG A 9 5.80 -11.38 4.47
C ARG A 9 4.34 -11.11 4.82
N LEU A 10 3.64 -12.09 5.39
CA LEU A 10 2.26 -11.90 5.83
C LEU A 10 2.16 -10.80 6.89
N LYS A 11 3.07 -10.77 7.88
CA LYS A 11 3.14 -9.67 8.86
C LYS A 11 3.30 -8.31 8.17
N THR A 12 4.22 -8.20 7.20
CA THR A 12 4.46 -6.96 6.46
C THR A 12 3.24 -6.53 5.65
N VAL A 13 2.50 -7.47 5.04
CA VAL A 13 1.22 -7.14 4.38
C VAL A 13 0.23 -6.55 5.38
N LEU A 14 0.05 -7.17 6.55
CA LEU A 14 -0.87 -6.65 7.57
C LEU A 14 -0.47 -5.26 8.08
N GLU A 15 0.83 -5.00 8.25
CA GLU A 15 1.35 -3.69 8.63
C GLU A 15 1.08 -2.63 7.57
N LEU A 16 1.37 -2.94 6.30
CA LEU A 16 1.07 -2.05 5.18
C LEU A 16 -0.42 -1.74 5.08
N GLN A 17 -1.25 -2.77 5.20
CA GLN A 17 -2.69 -2.67 5.18
C GLN A 17 -3.21 -1.71 6.25
N PHE A 18 -2.69 -1.84 7.48
CA PHE A 18 -3.00 -0.90 8.56
C PHE A 18 -2.53 0.52 8.26
N ILE A 19 -1.32 0.69 7.73
CA ILE A 19 -0.78 2.02 7.40
C ILE A 19 -1.64 2.70 6.34
N LEU A 20 -1.97 2.01 5.24
CA LEU A 20 -2.75 2.61 4.16
C LEU A 20 -4.16 3.00 4.61
N ASP A 21 -4.79 2.20 5.49
CA ASP A 21 -6.08 2.57 6.11
C ASP A 21 -5.96 3.86 6.94
N LYS A 22 -4.87 4.01 7.71
CA LYS A 22 -4.59 5.23 8.47
C LYS A 22 -4.30 6.45 7.63
N LEU A 23 -3.84 6.29 6.39
CA LEU A 23 -3.64 7.41 5.48
C LEU A 23 -4.96 8.02 4.95
N GLY A 24 -6.12 7.41 5.25
CA GLY A 24 -7.43 8.02 5.05
C GLY A 24 -7.81 9.05 6.12
N ASP A 25 -7.04 9.18 7.19
CA ASP A 25 -7.27 10.15 8.27
C ASP A 25 -6.48 11.45 8.01
N ASP A 26 -7.20 12.57 7.89
CA ASP A 26 -6.61 13.89 7.61
C ASP A 26 -5.63 14.35 8.70
N GLU A 27 -5.84 13.99 9.96
CA GLU A 27 -4.92 14.31 11.06
C GLU A 27 -3.61 13.54 10.87
N VAL A 28 -3.69 12.24 10.57
CA VAL A 28 -2.51 11.40 10.31
C VAL A 28 -1.72 11.92 9.10
N ARG A 29 -2.40 12.29 8.01
CA ARG A 29 -1.75 12.87 6.83
C ARG A 29 -1.10 14.21 7.15
N SER A 30 -1.77 15.06 7.91
CA SER A 30 -1.23 16.34 8.37
C SER A 30 0.05 16.14 9.18
N ASP A 31 0.02 15.20 10.13
CA ASP A 31 1.18 14.89 10.98
C ASP A 31 2.37 14.36 10.16
N LEU A 32 2.12 13.50 9.17
CA LEU A 32 3.18 13.00 8.27
C LEU A 32 3.78 14.11 7.39
N LYS A 33 2.96 15.07 6.94
CA LYS A 33 3.44 16.22 6.17
C LYS A 33 4.21 17.24 7.03
N GLN A 34 3.83 17.42 8.29
CA GLN A 34 4.57 18.30 9.20
C GLN A 34 5.86 17.64 9.69
N GLY A 35 5.80 16.34 9.94
CA GLY A 35 6.88 15.51 10.44
C GLY A 35 7.49 16.00 11.76
N SER A 36 8.75 15.63 12.00
CA SER A 36 9.49 16.00 13.22
C SER A 36 10.38 17.21 12.95
N ASN A 37 10.32 18.22 13.81
CA ASN A 37 11.11 19.46 13.68
C ASN A 37 10.92 20.18 12.32
N GLY A 38 9.73 20.05 11.71
CA GLY A 38 9.42 20.65 10.41
C GLY A 38 10.04 19.95 9.20
N VAL A 39 10.66 18.78 9.38
CA VAL A 39 11.10 17.93 8.28
C VAL A 39 9.96 16.96 7.94
N PRO A 40 9.32 17.08 6.76
CA PRO A 40 8.21 16.21 6.37
C PRO A 40 8.66 14.76 6.32
N VAL A 41 7.81 13.85 6.79
CA VAL A 41 8.01 12.39 6.64
C VAL A 41 7.61 11.97 5.23
N LEU A 42 6.52 12.53 4.72
CA LEU A 42 6.04 12.34 3.35
C LEU A 42 5.63 13.67 2.72
N THR A 43 5.90 13.81 1.44
CA THR A 43 5.41 14.88 0.59
C THR A 43 3.96 14.62 0.16
N GLU A 44 3.26 15.65 -0.34
CA GLU A 44 1.91 15.50 -0.89
C GLU A 44 1.91 14.55 -2.12
N GLU A 45 2.97 14.58 -2.92
CA GLU A 45 3.14 13.70 -4.08
C GLU A 45 3.28 12.24 -3.63
N GLU A 46 4.10 11.97 -2.61
CA GLU A 46 4.24 10.61 -2.03
C GLU A 46 2.94 10.10 -1.41
N LEU A 47 2.19 10.95 -0.72
CA LEU A 47 0.88 10.59 -0.20
C LEU A 47 -0.12 10.28 -1.33
N THR A 48 -0.10 11.06 -2.40
CA THR A 48 -0.96 10.79 -3.58
C THR A 48 -0.59 9.45 -4.24
N MET A 49 0.70 9.12 -4.34
CA MET A 49 1.13 7.81 -4.85
C MET A 49 0.62 6.66 -3.96
N LEU A 50 0.63 6.84 -2.63
CA LEU A 50 0.08 5.86 -1.69
C LEU A 50 -1.44 5.72 -1.80
N ASP A 51 -2.17 6.82 -2.06
CA ASP A 51 -3.62 6.80 -2.29
C ASP A 51 -3.97 6.01 -3.57
N GLU A 52 -3.21 6.19 -4.65
CA GLU A 52 -3.39 5.40 -5.87
C GLU A 52 -3.03 3.93 -5.65
N PHE A 53 -1.97 3.65 -4.90
CA PHE A 53 -1.60 2.26 -4.57
C PHE A 53 -2.65 1.58 -3.68
N TYR A 54 -3.25 2.31 -2.73
CA TYR A 54 -4.33 1.81 -1.88
C TYR A 54 -5.50 1.28 -2.73
N LYS A 55 -5.91 2.00 -3.77
CA LYS A 55 -6.99 1.55 -4.67
C LYS A 55 -6.67 0.23 -5.39
N LEU A 56 -5.39 -0.08 -5.62
CA LEU A 56 -4.98 -1.33 -6.27
C LEU A 56 -5.01 -2.53 -5.32
N VAL A 57 -4.63 -2.33 -4.05
CA VAL A 57 -4.55 -3.41 -3.04
C VAL A 57 -5.81 -3.54 -2.18
N TYR A 58 -6.66 -2.51 -2.20
CA TYR A 58 -8.01 -2.46 -1.63
C TYR A 58 -9.03 -1.99 -2.68
N PRO A 59 -9.26 -2.78 -3.72
CA PRO A 59 -10.17 -2.39 -4.78
C PRO A 59 -11.62 -2.35 -4.28
N GLU A 60 -12.37 -1.34 -4.72
CA GLU A 60 -13.83 -1.36 -4.60
C GLU A 60 -14.40 -2.58 -5.31
N ARG A 61 -15.49 -3.15 -4.77
CA ARG A 61 -16.07 -4.39 -5.30
C ARG A 61 -16.53 -4.21 -6.76
N ASP A 62 -15.87 -4.90 -7.69
CA ASP A 62 -16.29 -4.91 -9.10
C ASP A 62 -17.30 -6.04 -9.34
N MET A 63 -18.57 -5.68 -9.48
CA MET A 63 -19.67 -6.63 -9.66
C MET A 63 -19.62 -7.39 -10.99
N THR A 64 -18.71 -7.04 -11.91
CA THR A 64 -18.51 -7.74 -13.20
C THR A 64 -17.53 -8.91 -13.10
N MET A 65 -16.76 -9.02 -12.03
CA MET A 65 -15.76 -10.08 -11.83
C MET A 65 -16.02 -10.90 -10.57
N ARG A 66 -15.46 -12.12 -10.48
CA ARG A 66 -15.55 -12.90 -9.23
C ARG A 66 -14.60 -12.33 -8.18
N LEU A 67 -14.98 -12.45 -6.91
CA LEU A 67 -14.21 -11.92 -5.79
C LEU A 67 -12.77 -12.46 -5.77
N ASN A 68 -12.58 -13.76 -6.03
CA ASN A 68 -11.25 -14.37 -6.05
C ASN A 68 -10.38 -13.84 -7.21
N GLU A 69 -10.98 -13.57 -8.38
CA GLU A 69 -10.26 -12.99 -9.53
C GLU A 69 -9.82 -11.55 -9.25
N GLN A 70 -10.65 -10.78 -8.51
CA GLN A 70 -10.32 -9.42 -8.12
C GLN A 70 -9.12 -9.39 -7.17
N TYR A 71 -9.12 -10.26 -6.15
CA TYR A 71 -8.03 -10.33 -5.19
C TYR A 71 -6.77 -11.01 -5.72
N GLU A 72 -6.87 -11.82 -6.80
CA GLU A 72 -5.68 -12.27 -7.54
C GLU A 72 -4.88 -11.08 -8.05
N GLN A 73 -5.54 -10.08 -8.64
CA GLN A 73 -4.87 -8.87 -9.15
C GLN A 73 -4.26 -8.04 -8.02
N ALA A 74 -5.01 -7.80 -6.95
CA ALA A 74 -4.51 -7.09 -5.76
C ALA A 74 -3.29 -7.79 -5.13
N SER A 75 -3.29 -9.13 -5.09
CA SER A 75 -2.19 -9.92 -4.54
C SER A 75 -0.88 -9.75 -5.30
N VAL A 76 -0.95 -9.56 -6.63
CA VAL A 76 0.23 -9.32 -7.47
C VAL A 76 0.86 -7.97 -7.13
N HIS A 77 0.06 -6.93 -6.89
CA HIS A 77 0.58 -5.61 -6.49
C HIS A 77 1.28 -5.67 -5.13
N LEU A 78 0.70 -6.37 -4.15
CA LEU A 78 1.34 -6.60 -2.85
C LEU A 78 2.65 -7.40 -2.99
N TRP A 79 2.65 -8.43 -3.82
CA TRP A 79 3.85 -9.23 -4.06
C TRP A 79 4.96 -8.40 -4.71
N ASP A 80 4.64 -7.65 -5.77
CA ASP A 80 5.60 -6.81 -6.48
C ASP A 80 6.22 -5.75 -5.54
N LEU A 81 5.41 -5.16 -4.66
CA LEU A 81 5.87 -4.24 -3.61
C LEU A 81 6.84 -4.92 -2.62
N LEU A 82 6.48 -6.10 -2.10
CA LEU A 82 7.34 -6.83 -1.15
C LEU A 82 8.68 -7.26 -1.76
N GLU A 83 8.69 -7.55 -3.06
CA GLU A 83 9.90 -7.87 -3.81
C GLU A 83 10.70 -6.63 -4.25
N GLY A 84 10.14 -5.42 -4.08
CA GLY A 84 10.79 -4.16 -4.51
C GLY A 84 11.09 -4.16 -6.00
N LYS A 85 10.18 -4.67 -6.83
CA LYS A 85 10.42 -4.79 -8.27
C LYS A 85 10.49 -3.41 -8.94
N GLU A 86 11.43 -3.23 -9.85
CA GLU A 86 11.48 -2.07 -10.75
C GLU A 86 10.41 -2.17 -11.86
N LYS A 87 9.12 -2.10 -11.48
CA LYS A 87 7.98 -2.21 -12.40
C LYS A 87 7.10 -0.96 -12.29
N PRO A 88 6.76 -0.28 -13.39
CA PRO A 88 5.92 0.91 -13.32
C PRO A 88 4.57 0.66 -12.64
N VAL A 89 4.25 1.45 -11.62
CA VAL A 89 3.00 1.40 -10.85
C VAL A 89 2.70 2.79 -10.26
N CYS A 90 1.45 3.25 -10.32
CA CYS A 90 1.01 4.53 -9.73
C CYS A 90 1.87 5.77 -10.09
N GLY A 91 2.47 5.80 -11.30
CA GLY A 91 3.35 6.89 -11.73
C GLY A 91 4.79 6.80 -11.21
N THR A 92 5.14 5.74 -10.50
CA THR A 92 6.47 5.41 -9.95
C THR A 92 6.83 3.94 -10.23
N THR A 93 7.72 3.34 -9.45
CA THR A 93 8.12 1.91 -9.49
C THR A 93 7.85 1.21 -8.18
#